data_AF-A0A2E1H531-F1
#
_entry.id   AF-A0A2E1H531-F1
#
_cell.length_a   1.000
_cell.length_b   1.000
_cell.length_c   1.000
_cell.angle_alpha   90.00
_cell.angle_beta   90.00
_cell.angle_gamma   90.00
#
_symmetry.space_group_name_H-M   'P 1'
#
loop_
_entity.id
_entity.type
_entity.pdbx_description
1 polymer ?
#
loop_
_entity_poly.entity_id
_entity_poly.type
_entity_poly.pdbx_seq_one_letter_code
_entity_poly.pdbx_strand_id
1 'polypeptide(L)'
;MSIHKSLNLGSGLSTARSVYTRRERLEILGESGDYVEGENPIGVRKVRTAFKVVSKKQLKEAAKLAREAEAAIEAEAASAQRDADAEFV
;
A
#
# COMPACT_ATOMS: atom_id res chain seq x y z
N MET A 1 -17.61 8.66 27.05
CA MET A 1 -18.70 7.73 27.36
C MET A 1 -18.20 6.31 27.17
N SER A 2 -18.11 5.53 28.25
CA SER A 2 -17.79 4.10 28.17
C SER A 2 -19.03 3.33 27.72
N ILE A 3 -18.85 2.40 26.79
CA ILE A 3 -19.94 1.53 26.32
C ILE A 3 -19.97 0.26 27.18
N HIS A 4 -21.17 -0.16 27.60
CA HIS A 4 -21.34 -1.42 28.34
C HIS A 4 -21.05 -2.63 27.44
N LYS A 5 -20.48 -3.71 27.99
CA LYS A 5 -19.98 -4.85 27.20
C LYS A 5 -21.08 -5.54 26.37
N SER A 6 -22.31 -5.56 26.86
CA SER A 6 -23.48 -6.11 26.15
C SER A 6 -23.86 -5.33 24.88
N LEU A 7 -23.44 -4.07 24.78
CA LEU A 7 -23.66 -3.22 23.61
C LEU A 7 -22.48 -3.29 22.61
N ASN A 8 -21.39 -3.98 22.97
CA ASN A 8 -20.28 -4.23 22.07
C ASN A 8 -20.63 -5.39 21.14
N LEU A 9 -21.37 -5.06 20.08
CA LEU A 9 -21.53 -5.92 18.93
C LEU A 9 -20.15 -6.02 18.27
N GLY A 10 -19.46 -7.14 18.45
CA GLY A 10 -18.11 -7.39 17.90
C GLY A 10 -18.02 -7.38 16.36
N SER A 11 -19.02 -6.82 15.68
CA SER A 11 -19.04 -6.56 14.25
C SER A 11 -18.16 -5.34 13.94
N GLY A 12 -16.84 -5.54 13.93
CA GLY A 12 -15.98 -4.66 13.17
C GLY A 12 -16.42 -4.60 11.69
N LEU A 13 -16.03 -3.54 10.97
CA LEU A 13 -16.25 -3.48 9.53
C LEU A 13 -15.48 -4.63 8.85
N SER A 14 -16.19 -5.65 8.36
CA SER A 14 -15.62 -6.72 7.53
C SER A 14 -15.46 -6.31 6.06
N THR A 15 -16.19 -5.29 5.62
CA THR A 15 -16.26 -4.88 4.22
C THR A 15 -15.33 -3.70 3.90
N ALA A 16 -14.66 -3.78 2.75
CA ALA A 16 -13.93 -2.67 2.16
C ALA A 16 -14.88 -1.53 1.74
N ARG A 17 -14.64 -0.30 2.24
CA ARG A 17 -15.44 0.89 1.91
C ARG A 17 -14.74 1.87 0.96
N SER A 18 -13.42 1.79 0.83
CA SER A 18 -12.66 2.58 -0.13
C SER A 18 -12.90 2.09 -1.56
N VAL A 19 -12.82 3.02 -2.50
CA VAL A 19 -13.01 2.82 -3.95
C VAL A 19 -11.79 3.41 -4.65
N TYR A 20 -11.35 2.79 -5.75
CA TYR A 20 -10.30 3.37 -6.59
C TYR A 20 -10.70 4.74 -7.13
N THR A 21 -9.69 5.56 -7.47
CA THR A 21 -9.95 6.80 -8.20
C THR A 21 -10.53 6.49 -9.58
N ARG A 22 -11.16 7.48 -10.24
CA ARG A 22 -11.83 7.25 -11.52
C ARG A 22 -10.89 6.64 -12.56
N ARG A 23 -9.64 7.12 -12.67
CA ARG A 23 -8.65 6.67 -13.65
C ARG A 23 -8.28 5.20 -13.44
N GLU A 24 -7.79 4.86 -12.26
CA GLU A 24 -7.42 3.48 -11.87
C GLU A 24 -8.60 2.50 -12.04
N ARG A 25 -9.81 2.95 -11.72
CA ARG A 25 -11.01 2.14 -11.86
C ARG A 25 -11.32 1.81 -13.32
N LEU A 26 -11.14 2.75 -14.24
CA LEU A 26 -11.35 2.51 -15.67
C LEU A 26 -10.28 1.57 -16.24
N GLU A 27 -9.04 1.68 -15.77
CA GLU A 27 -7.96 0.75 -16.14
C GLU A 27 -8.32 -0.69 -15.73
N ILE A 28 -8.70 -0.89 -14.46
CA ILE A 28 -9.09 -2.22 -13.95
C ILE A 28 -10.33 -2.78 -14.67
N LEU A 29 -11.31 -1.93 -14.98
CA LEU A 29 -12.52 -2.36 -15.69
C LEU A 29 -12.26 -2.61 -17.18
N GLY A 30 -11.29 -1.92 -17.77
CA GLY A 30 -10.80 -2.20 -19.13
C GLY A 30 -10.13 -3.57 -19.20
N GLU A 31 -9.30 -3.91 -18.21
CA GLU A 31 -8.69 -5.25 -18.09
C GLU A 31 -9.73 -6.35 -17.93
N SER A 32 -10.82 -6.11 -17.18
CA SER A 32 -11.89 -7.10 -17.00
C SER A 32 -12.88 -7.16 -18.17
N GLY A 33 -12.78 -6.24 -19.14
CA GLY A 33 -13.72 -6.12 -20.26
C GLY A 33 -15.09 -5.56 -19.88
N ASP A 34 -15.25 -5.04 -18.65
CA ASP A 34 -16.49 -4.40 -18.16
C ASP A 34 -16.59 -2.91 -18.58
N TYR A 35 -15.56 -2.38 -19.24
CA TYR A 35 -15.51 -1.03 -19.76
C TYR A 35 -14.78 -1.00 -21.10
N VAL A 36 -15.36 -0.33 -22.10
CA VAL A 36 -14.71 -0.08 -23.39
C VAL A 36 -14.19 1.36 -23.45
N GLU A 37 -12.96 1.51 -23.95
CA GLU A 37 -12.33 2.82 -24.09
C GLU A 37 -13.14 3.70 -25.06
N GLY A 38 -13.59 4.85 -24.56
CA GLY A 38 -14.48 5.77 -25.27
C GLY A 38 -15.93 5.76 -24.78
N GLU A 39 -16.34 4.78 -23.97
CA GLU A 39 -17.64 4.82 -23.30
C GLU A 39 -17.70 5.87 -22.19
N ASN A 40 -18.89 6.36 -21.89
CA ASN A 40 -19.10 7.37 -20.87
C ASN A 40 -18.67 6.84 -19.47
N PRO A 41 -17.75 7.51 -18.77
CA PRO A 41 -17.24 7.07 -17.46
C PRO A 41 -18.22 7.26 -16.29
N ILE A 42 -19.43 7.75 -16.55
CA ILE A 42 -20.51 7.91 -15.56
C ILE A 42 -21.35 6.63 -15.50
N GLY A 43 -21.65 6.13 -14.30
CA GLY A 43 -22.48 4.94 -14.10
C GLY A 43 -21.72 3.62 -14.07
N VAL A 44 -20.44 3.61 -14.46
CA VAL A 44 -19.59 2.40 -14.42
C VAL A 44 -19.42 1.88 -12.99
N ARG A 45 -19.31 0.56 -12.85
CA ARG A 45 -19.20 -0.17 -11.58
C ARG A 45 -18.14 0.45 -10.66
N LYS A 46 -18.42 0.49 -9.35
CA LYS A 46 -17.46 0.93 -8.32
C LYS A 46 -16.52 -0.23 -7.97
N VAL A 47 -15.23 -0.10 -8.26
CA VAL A 47 -14.21 -1.08 -7.86
C VAL A 47 -13.68 -0.70 -6.48
N ARG A 48 -13.90 -1.57 -5.49
CA ARG A 48 -13.55 -1.34 -4.08
C ARG A 48 -12.13 -1.80 -3.78
N THR A 49 -11.51 -1.15 -2.79
CA THR A 49 -10.14 -1.41 -2.35
C THR A 49 -10.03 -1.59 -0.86
N ALA A 50 -9.08 -2.41 -0.43
CA ALA A 50 -8.69 -2.55 0.97
C ALA A 50 -7.50 -1.65 1.34
N PHE A 51 -7.38 -0.44 0.75
CA PHE A 51 -6.23 0.46 0.89
C PHE A 51 -5.82 0.79 2.34
N LYS A 52 -6.75 0.68 3.30
CA LYS A 52 -6.51 1.05 4.71
C LYS A 52 -6.43 -0.14 5.66
N VAL A 53 -6.34 -1.37 5.14
CA VAL A 53 -6.26 -2.59 5.97
C VAL A 53 -4.83 -3.12 5.97
N VAL A 54 -3.84 -2.25 6.21
CA VAL A 54 -2.50 -2.75 6.56
C VAL A 54 -2.53 -3.07 8.05
N SER A 55 -2.38 -4.35 8.37
CA SER A 55 -2.34 -4.78 9.76
C SER A 55 -1.08 -4.24 10.45
N LYS A 56 -1.17 -4.08 11.78
CA LYS A 56 -0.03 -3.63 12.60
C LYS A 56 1.20 -4.55 12.47
N LYS A 57 0.99 -5.82 12.10
CA LYS A 57 2.07 -6.79 11.83
C LYS A 57 2.77 -6.47 10.51
N GLN A 58 2.00 -6.29 9.43
CA GLN A 58 2.52 -5.93 8.11
C GLN A 58 3.29 -4.59 8.14
N LEU A 59 2.83 -3.60 8.91
CA LEU A 59 3.57 -2.34 9.09
C LEU A 59 4.91 -2.53 9.80
N LYS A 60 4.99 -3.43 10.79
CA LYS A 60 6.25 -3.72 11.49
C LYS A 60 7.23 -4.48 10.60
N GLU A 61 6.74 -5.42 9.79
CA GLU A 61 7.56 -6.17 8.83
C GLU A 61 8.11 -5.24 7.73
N ALA A 62 7.27 -4.36 7.18
CA ALA A 62 7.71 -3.36 6.20
C ALA A 62 8.75 -2.38 6.78
N ALA A 63 8.57 -1.93 8.03
CA ALA A 63 9.54 -1.05 8.69
C ALA A 63 10.88 -1.74 8.99
N LYS A 64 10.86 -3.05 9.27
CA LYS A 64 12.08 -3.84 9.45
C LYS A 64 12.86 -3.98 8.14
N LEU A 65 12.16 -4.33 7.06
CA LEU A 65 12.75 -4.45 5.71
C LEU A 65 13.32 -3.12 5.22
N ALA A 66 12.64 -2.00 5.48
CA ALA A 66 13.15 -0.68 5.11
C ALA A 66 14.46 -0.34 5.83
N ARG A 67 14.59 -0.65 7.12
CA ARG A 67 15.84 -0.43 7.87
C ARG A 67 16.97 -1.33 7.42
N GLU A 68 16.68 -2.58 7.07
CA GLU A 68 17.69 -3.50 6.54
C GLU A 68 18.19 -3.05 5.16
N ALA A 69 17.30 -2.48 4.32
CA ALA A 69 17.68 -1.89 3.05
C ALA A 69 18.52 -0.61 3.22
N GLU A 70 18.15 0.29 4.14
CA GLU A 70 18.94 1.49 4.45
C GLU A 70 20.34 1.14 4.98
N ALA A 71 20.44 0.15 5.87
CA ALA A 71 21.73 -0.31 6.40
C ALA A 71 22.62 -0.95 5.32
N ALA A 72 22.03 -1.66 4.35
CA ALA A 72 22.78 -2.21 3.22
C ALA A 72 23.31 -1.10 2.30
N ILE A 73 22.52 -0.06 2.05
CA ILE A 73 22.92 1.09 1.24
C ILE A 73 24.04 1.88 1.94
N GLU A 74 23.97 2.09 3.26
CA GLU A 74 25.04 2.74 4.01
C GLU A 74 26.33 1.90 4.05
N ALA A 75 26.22 0.58 4.16
CA ALA A 75 27.38 -0.31 4.12
C ALA A 75 28.07 -0.28 2.75
N GLU A 76 27.30 -0.23 1.67
CA GLU A 76 27.82 -0.18 0.30
C GLU A 76 28.41 1.19 -0.05
N ALA A 77 27.81 2.27 0.46
CA ALA A 77 28.39 3.61 0.39
C ALA A 77 29.71 3.72 1.18
N ALA A 78 29.79 3.09 2.35
CA ALA A 78 30.99 3.07 3.17
C ALA A 78 32.11 2.21 2.56
N SER A 79 31.80 1.11 1.86
CA SER A 79 32.81 0.37 1.09
C SER A 79 33.29 1.17 -0.12
N ALA A 80 32.39 1.82 -0.85
CA ALA A 80 32.75 2.67 -1.99
C ALA A 80 33.63 3.85 -1.57
N GLN A 81 33.41 4.45 -0.40
CA GLN A 81 34.27 5.50 0.14
C GLN A 81 35.64 4.96 0.58
N ARG A 82 35.73 3.76 1.17
CA ARG A 82 37.01 3.14 1.51
C ARG A 82 37.84 2.79 0.28
N ASP A 83 37.20 2.30 -0.77
CA ASP A 83 37.89 1.99 -2.03
C ASP A 83 38.38 3.27 -2.73
N ALA A 84 37.61 4.37 -2.66
CA ALA A 84 38.02 5.67 -3.18
C ALA A 84 39.17 6.34 -2.38
N ASP A 85 39.20 6.21 -1.05
CA ASP A 85 40.30 6.71 -0.21
C ASP A 85 41.59 5.89 -0.39
N ALA A 86 41.50 4.61 -0.75
CA ALA A 86 42.65 3.74 -1.00
C ALA A 86 43.34 4.00 -2.35
N GLU A 87 42.65 4.59 -3.33
CA GLU A 87 43.20 4.91 -4.65
C GLU A 87 43.95 6.26 -4.69
N PHE A 88 43.86 7.07 -3.63
CA PHE A 88 44.52 8.39 -3.52
C PHE A 88 45.82 8.40 -2.66
N VAL A 89 46.30 7.24 -2.20
CA VAL A 89 47.56 7.08 -1.44
C VAL A 89 48.64 6.42 -2.29
#